data_AF-A0A834L349-F1
#
_entry.id   AF-A0A834L349-F1
#
_cell.length_a   1.000
_cell.length_b   1.000
_cell.length_c   1.000
_cell.angle_alpha   90.00
_cell.angle_beta   90.00
_cell.angle_gamma   90.00
#
_symmetry.space_group_name_H-M   'P 1'
#
loop_
_entity.id
_entity.type
_entity.pdbx_description
1 polymer ?
#
loop_
_entity_poly.entity_id
_entity_poly.type
_entity_poly.pdbx_seq_one_letter_code
_entity_poly.pdbx_strand_id
1 'polypeptide(L)'
;MIWSFVASSQDKHELSYFVGSFRNGSSEALLEFDSDEVFYVDFERKTVVCTGPSSIKGKISEILQSLNLYNSARKNIAVTMALVEYFTAQTEEQEKIDPPEEMFLYTTAEVHSGVENTIICFVSGFYPPAIKVRWTKNGNPVSEGVSRSRYYPNKDQSFYHFSTLSFTPSETDVYSCTVEHPALESPRTVLWGAFYCHDVKKCQFTSSHDLVYLEQIYFNKVLMLQYNSTLEKFEGYTKKMMEIADDLNKSKRTLDYEKKCAEQCQIYVDFTLDFLPHLVEPSVRITPVERQGNGHQMLLVCSAYDFYPKQIKLTWLRNGEKVVNDVTSTEELSNRNGFYQIHSYLEYTPSPGEELTCMVEHASLKEPKYYNWEPTSGAERNKIAVGTSVLLFGFLIFVAGLLFYKRKSP
;
A
#
# COMPACT_ATOMS: atom_id res chain seq x y z
N MET A 1 6.31 -52.97 25.10
CA MET A 1 5.84 -52.19 23.95
C MET A 1 5.92 -50.72 24.36
N ILE A 2 7.10 -50.11 24.21
CA ILE A 2 7.34 -48.70 24.50
C ILE A 2 7.55 -48.06 23.13
N TRP A 3 6.57 -47.27 22.70
CA TRP A 3 6.64 -46.52 21.46
C TRP A 3 7.63 -45.37 21.63
N SER A 4 8.80 -45.52 21.03
CA SER A 4 9.73 -44.44 20.73
C SER A 4 9.09 -43.53 19.68
N PHE A 5 8.62 -42.35 20.10
CA PHE A 5 8.29 -41.27 19.17
C PHE A 5 9.60 -40.66 18.67
N VAL A 6 10.09 -41.14 17.53
CA VAL A 6 10.97 -40.35 16.67
C VAL A 6 10.04 -39.48 15.84
N ALA A 7 9.79 -38.25 16.31
CA ALA A 7 9.20 -37.22 15.46
C ALA A 7 10.29 -36.78 14.46
N SER A 8 10.29 -37.40 13.28
CA SER A 8 10.91 -36.80 12.10
C SER A 8 10.03 -35.61 11.73
N SER A 9 10.43 -34.37 12.02
CA SER A 9 9.75 -33.21 11.43
C SER A 9 9.92 -33.31 9.91
N GLN A 10 8.82 -33.20 9.17
CA GLN A 10 8.84 -33.02 7.70
C GLN A 10 9.13 -31.55 7.34
N ASP A 11 9.34 -30.71 8.33
CA ASP A 11 9.57 -29.29 8.16
C ASP A 11 10.99 -29.04 7.67
N LYS A 12 11.11 -28.29 6.56
CA LYS A 12 12.40 -27.80 6.10
C LYS A 12 12.83 -26.69 7.03
N HIS A 13 13.92 -26.93 7.76
CA HIS A 13 14.56 -25.90 8.56
C HIS A 13 15.52 -25.08 7.70
N GLU A 14 15.56 -23.77 7.92
CA GLU A 14 16.38 -22.80 7.20
C GLU A 14 17.33 -22.09 8.18
N LEU A 15 18.63 -22.04 7.85
CA LEU A 15 19.63 -21.30 8.60
C LEU A 15 20.22 -20.22 7.70
N SER A 16 20.03 -18.95 8.07
CA SER A 16 20.36 -17.79 7.23
C SER A 16 21.32 -16.87 7.96
N TYR A 17 22.45 -16.55 7.31
CA TYR A 17 23.43 -15.61 7.83
C TYR A 17 23.40 -14.32 7.03
N PHE A 18 22.93 -13.25 7.65
CA PHE A 18 22.76 -11.94 7.03
C PHE A 18 23.95 -11.04 7.35
N VAL A 19 24.42 -10.34 6.31
CA VAL A 19 25.41 -9.26 6.43
C VAL A 19 24.98 -8.09 5.55
N GLY A 20 24.69 -6.96 6.17
CA GLY A 20 24.23 -5.75 5.49
C GLY A 20 25.12 -4.55 5.82
N SER A 21 25.25 -3.64 4.86
CA SER A 21 25.97 -2.38 5.03
C SER A 21 25.18 -1.23 4.44
N PHE A 22 25.16 -0.11 5.15
CA PHE A 22 24.51 1.13 4.77
C PHE A 22 25.52 2.09 4.13
N ARG A 23 25.06 2.92 3.19
CA ARG A 23 25.88 4.00 2.59
C ARG A 23 26.47 4.94 3.65
N ASN A 24 25.77 5.16 4.76
CA ASN A 24 26.25 6.01 5.86
C ASN A 24 27.33 5.34 6.75
N GLY A 25 27.76 4.11 6.43
CA GLY A 25 28.79 3.37 7.15
C GLY A 25 28.28 2.45 8.26
N SER A 26 26.99 2.48 8.57
CA SER A 26 26.40 1.52 9.52
C SER A 26 26.41 0.12 8.91
N SER A 27 26.63 -0.94 9.70
CA SER A 27 26.65 -2.31 9.19
C SER A 27 26.16 -3.28 10.25
N GLU A 28 25.53 -4.35 9.79
CA GLU A 28 24.88 -5.35 10.63
C GLU A 28 25.26 -6.76 10.17
N ALA A 29 25.40 -7.66 11.13
CA ALA A 29 25.59 -9.09 10.86
C ALA A 29 24.82 -9.91 11.89
N LEU A 30 24.03 -10.87 11.43
CA LEU A 30 23.18 -11.72 12.28
C LEU A 30 23.00 -13.12 11.68
N LEU A 31 22.66 -14.08 12.54
CA LEU A 31 22.28 -15.43 12.15
C LEU A 31 20.84 -15.69 12.59
N GLU A 32 20.03 -16.21 11.67
CA GLU A 32 18.65 -16.63 11.90
C GLU A 32 18.51 -18.14 11.66
N PHE A 33 17.67 -18.79 12.46
CA PHE A 33 17.22 -20.17 12.28
C PHE A 33 15.69 -20.15 12.22
N ASP A 34 15.10 -20.58 11.10
CA ASP A 34 13.66 -20.51 10.85
C ASP A 34 13.05 -19.12 11.08
N SER A 35 13.80 -18.07 10.71
CA SER A 35 13.47 -16.65 10.96
C SER A 35 13.51 -16.20 12.43
N ASP A 36 13.91 -17.08 13.35
CA ASP A 36 14.28 -16.68 14.71
C ASP A 36 15.75 -16.27 14.76
N GLU A 37 16.01 -15.06 15.25
CA GLU A 37 17.38 -14.61 15.45
C GLU A 37 18.08 -15.43 16.54
N VAL A 38 19.22 -16.01 16.19
CA VAL A 38 20.07 -16.81 17.08
C VAL A 38 21.15 -15.94 17.73
N PHE A 39 21.79 -15.08 16.94
CA PHE A 39 22.73 -14.10 17.44
C PHE A 39 22.90 -12.93 16.48
N TYR A 40 23.49 -11.86 17.00
CA TYR A 40 24.04 -10.78 16.19
C TYR A 40 25.41 -10.32 16.64
N VAL A 41 26.06 -9.54 15.78
CA VAL A 41 27.34 -8.92 16.08
C VAL A 41 27.15 -7.46 16.43
N ASP A 42 27.55 -7.10 17.65
CA ASP A 42 27.62 -5.70 18.10
C ASP A 42 29.02 -5.16 17.76
N PHE A 43 29.10 -4.36 16.71
CA PHE A 43 30.36 -3.80 16.23
C PHE A 43 30.90 -2.68 17.12
N GLU A 44 30.04 -1.97 17.85
CA GLU A 44 30.44 -0.93 18.79
C GLU A 44 31.11 -1.55 20.01
N ARG A 45 30.46 -2.56 20.60
CA ARG A 45 30.97 -3.29 21.78
C ARG A 45 32.01 -4.35 21.43
N LYS A 46 32.16 -4.67 20.14
CA LYS A 46 33.06 -5.70 19.60
C LYS A 46 32.75 -7.10 20.14
N THR A 47 31.48 -7.44 20.25
CA THR A 47 31.01 -8.69 20.84
C THR A 47 29.97 -9.37 19.96
N VAL A 48 29.75 -10.66 20.19
CA VAL A 48 28.63 -11.42 19.64
C VAL A 48 27.57 -11.52 20.73
N VAL A 49 26.35 -11.12 20.42
CA VAL A 49 25.22 -11.12 21.35
C VAL A 49 24.26 -12.23 20.94
N CYS A 50 24.11 -13.22 21.81
CA CYS A 50 23.13 -14.29 21.62
C CYS A 50 21.72 -13.81 21.97
N THR A 51 20.77 -14.19 21.14
CA THR A 51 19.34 -13.89 21.30
C THR A 51 18.57 -15.16 21.67
N GLY A 52 17.30 -14.98 22.02
CA GLY A 52 16.45 -16.06 22.51
C GLY A 52 16.38 -16.19 24.04
N PRO A 53 15.59 -17.16 24.53
CA PRO A 53 15.27 -17.28 25.95
C PRO A 53 16.51 -17.51 26.84
N SER A 54 16.48 -16.94 28.05
CA SER A 54 17.57 -17.08 29.05
C SER A 54 17.96 -18.53 29.33
N SER A 55 17.00 -19.46 29.20
CA SER A 55 17.19 -20.91 29.41
C SER A 55 18.14 -21.58 28.42
N ILE A 56 18.31 -21.01 27.21
CA ILE A 56 19.10 -21.60 26.11
C ILE A 56 20.32 -20.72 25.77
N LYS A 57 20.22 -19.42 26.05
CA LYS A 57 21.24 -18.41 25.76
C LYS A 57 22.63 -18.75 26.30
N GLY A 58 22.73 -19.35 27.49
CA GLY A 58 24.01 -19.76 28.08
C GLY A 58 24.74 -20.84 27.27
N LYS A 59 24.02 -21.88 26.83
CA LYS A 59 24.57 -22.98 26.02
C LYS A 59 25.00 -22.52 24.63
N ILE A 60 24.19 -21.66 23.99
CA ILE A 60 24.48 -21.11 22.68
C ILE A 60 25.72 -20.19 22.75
N SER A 61 25.80 -19.33 23.77
CA SER A 61 26.94 -18.43 23.97
C SER A 61 28.28 -19.17 24.05
N GLU A 62 28.34 -20.28 24.79
CA GLU A 62 29.57 -21.07 24.94
C GLU A 62 30.01 -21.69 23.60
N ILE A 63 29.07 -22.22 22.81
CA ILE A 63 29.34 -22.78 21.48
C ILE A 63 29.83 -21.68 20.53
N LEU A 64 29.15 -20.53 20.50
CA LEU A 64 29.46 -19.45 19.57
C LEU A 64 30.78 -18.75 19.89
N GLN A 65 31.20 -18.69 21.16
CA GLN A 65 32.51 -18.14 21.55
C GLN A 65 33.69 -18.93 20.97
N SER A 66 33.50 -20.23 20.71
CA SER A 66 34.53 -21.08 20.07
C SER A 66 34.70 -20.80 18.56
N LEU A 67 33.69 -20.18 17.95
CA LEU A 67 33.67 -19.82 16.53
C LEU A 67 34.12 -18.37 16.41
N ASN A 68 35.10 -18.08 15.56
CA ASN A 68 35.68 -16.73 15.41
C ASN A 68 34.74 -15.78 14.63
N LEU A 69 33.50 -15.65 15.11
CA LEU A 69 32.35 -15.05 14.42
C LEU A 69 32.50 -13.54 14.25
N TYR A 70 32.99 -12.84 15.28
CA TYR A 70 33.23 -11.40 15.20
C TYR A 70 34.20 -11.04 14.06
N ASN A 71 35.34 -11.74 13.97
CA ASN A 71 36.33 -11.49 12.91
C ASN A 71 35.80 -11.89 11.53
N SER A 72 35.01 -12.95 11.45
CA SER A 72 34.36 -13.37 10.20
C SER A 72 33.36 -12.30 9.72
N ALA A 73 32.52 -11.80 10.63
CA ALA A 73 31.56 -10.74 10.34
C ALA A 73 32.25 -9.44 9.89
N ARG A 74 33.36 -9.06 10.54
CA ARG A 74 34.18 -7.91 10.12
C ARG A 74 34.70 -8.03 8.68
N LYS A 75 35.13 -9.22 8.27
CA LYS A 75 35.58 -9.45 6.89
C LYS A 75 34.43 -9.33 5.90
N ASN A 76 33.27 -9.91 6.23
CA ASN A 76 32.09 -9.84 5.38
C ASN A 76 31.60 -8.40 5.20
N ILE A 77 31.59 -7.59 6.26
CA ILE A 77 31.23 -6.16 6.17
C ILE A 77 32.16 -5.39 5.25
N ALA A 78 33.48 -5.67 5.27
CA ALA A 78 34.40 -5.00 4.35
C ALA A 78 34.05 -5.27 2.88
N VAL A 79 33.60 -6.50 2.58
CA VAL A 79 33.11 -6.87 1.24
C VAL A 79 31.80 -6.16 0.92
N THR A 80 30.82 -6.19 1.83
CA THR A 80 29.51 -5.56 1.62
C THR A 80 29.62 -4.04 1.46
N MET A 81 30.48 -3.37 2.23
CA MET A 81 30.78 -1.94 2.07
C MET A 81 31.38 -1.61 0.69
N ALA A 82 32.33 -2.42 0.22
CA ALA A 82 32.91 -2.24 -1.11
C ALA A 82 31.87 -2.43 -2.23
N LEU A 83 30.93 -3.37 -2.05
CA LEU A 83 29.80 -3.56 -2.97
C LEU A 83 28.86 -2.34 -2.95
N VAL A 84 28.56 -1.77 -1.78
CA VAL A 84 27.76 -0.54 -1.67
C VAL A 84 28.43 0.59 -2.44
N GLU A 85 29.73 0.84 -2.24
CA GLU A 85 30.48 1.85 -2.99
C GLU A 85 30.44 1.61 -4.50
N TYR A 86 30.64 0.36 -4.93
CA TYR A 86 30.60 -0.02 -6.33
C TYR A 86 29.23 0.24 -6.97
N PHE A 87 28.14 -0.27 -6.38
CA PHE A 87 26.80 -0.12 -6.94
C PHE A 87 26.35 1.34 -6.90
N THR A 88 26.62 2.05 -5.81
CA THR A 88 26.24 3.47 -5.69
C THR A 88 26.96 4.39 -6.67
N ALA A 89 28.13 4.00 -7.19
CA ALA A 89 28.84 4.72 -8.24
C ALA A 89 28.31 4.41 -9.66
N GLN A 90 27.53 3.34 -9.83
CA GLN A 90 27.07 2.83 -11.13
C GLN A 90 25.59 3.11 -11.42
N THR A 91 24.75 3.28 -10.39
CA THR A 91 23.29 3.47 -10.55
C THR A 91 22.87 4.93 -10.47
N GLU A 92 22.21 5.42 -11.54
CA GLU A 92 21.25 6.54 -11.51
C GLU A 92 19.81 6.05 -11.22
N GLU A 93 19.63 4.78 -10.83
CA GLU A 93 18.33 4.16 -10.62
C GLU A 93 17.59 4.74 -9.40
N GLN A 94 16.27 4.87 -9.54
CA GLN A 94 15.39 5.36 -8.50
C GLN A 94 15.44 4.40 -7.30
N GLU A 95 15.80 4.92 -6.12
CA GLU A 95 15.85 4.15 -4.89
C GLU A 95 14.50 3.46 -4.68
N LYS A 96 14.50 2.12 -4.58
CA LYS A 96 13.28 1.38 -4.23
C LYS A 96 12.80 1.92 -2.89
N ILE A 97 11.51 2.23 -2.79
CA ILE A 97 10.91 2.78 -1.59
C ILE A 97 9.59 2.05 -1.38
N ASP A 98 9.49 1.27 -0.32
CA ASP A 98 8.33 0.48 0.07
C ASP A 98 7.75 1.05 1.38
N PRO A 99 6.45 1.39 1.44
CA PRO A 99 5.84 1.90 2.67
C PRO A 99 5.64 0.79 3.71
N PRO A 100 5.59 1.12 5.02
CA PRO A 100 5.22 0.15 6.04
C PRO A 100 3.85 -0.47 5.73
N GLU A 101 3.86 -1.77 5.44
CA GLU A 101 2.65 -2.55 5.17
C GLU A 101 1.89 -2.78 6.47
N GLU A 102 2.61 -3.22 7.50
CA GLU A 102 2.05 -3.57 8.79
C GLU A 102 2.49 -2.61 9.89
N MET A 103 1.52 -2.15 10.69
CA MET A 103 1.75 -1.33 11.88
C MET A 103 0.74 -1.69 12.96
N PHE A 104 1.24 -2.14 14.13
CA PHE A 104 0.39 -2.57 15.25
C PHE A 104 0.91 -2.06 16.58
N LEU A 105 -0.02 -1.76 17.50
CA LEU A 105 0.27 -1.56 18.92
C LEU A 105 -0.29 -2.71 19.73
N TYR A 106 0.56 -3.33 20.54
CA TYR A 106 0.16 -4.39 21.47
C TYR A 106 1.00 -4.30 22.75
N THR A 107 0.55 -4.95 23.83
CA THR A 107 1.27 -4.97 25.10
C THR A 107 2.07 -6.24 25.27
N THR A 108 3.16 -6.18 26.03
CA THR A 108 3.98 -7.35 26.38
C THR A 108 3.25 -8.35 27.28
N ALA A 109 2.25 -7.89 28.02
CA ALA A 109 1.44 -8.70 28.94
C ALA A 109 0.00 -8.18 29.01
N GLU A 110 -0.89 -8.97 29.61
CA GLU A 110 -2.27 -8.55 29.90
C GLU A 110 -2.30 -7.27 30.74
N VAL A 111 -3.22 -6.37 30.39
CA VAL A 111 -3.29 -5.02 30.94
C VAL A 111 -4.02 -5.05 32.28
N HIS A 112 -3.32 -4.68 33.34
CA HIS A 112 -3.88 -4.53 34.69
C HIS A 112 -3.68 -3.09 35.16
N SER A 113 -4.74 -2.47 35.70
CA SER A 113 -4.68 -1.09 36.18
C SER A 113 -3.65 -0.94 37.30
N GLY A 114 -2.78 0.07 37.20
CA GLY A 114 -1.74 0.35 38.19
C GLY A 114 -0.50 -0.57 38.14
N VAL A 115 -0.46 -1.57 37.26
CA VAL A 115 0.70 -2.48 37.09
C VAL A 115 1.51 -2.04 35.87
N GLU A 116 2.81 -1.82 36.04
CA GLU A 116 3.71 -1.45 34.94
C GLU A 116 3.65 -2.48 33.80
N ASN A 117 3.56 -1.99 32.57
CA ASN A 117 3.52 -2.78 31.35
C ASN A 117 4.29 -2.04 30.25
N THR A 118 4.46 -2.67 29.09
CA THR A 118 5.15 -2.08 27.94
C THR A 118 4.28 -2.20 26.71
N ILE A 119 4.03 -1.08 26.02
CA ILE A 119 3.40 -1.06 24.69
C ILE A 119 4.50 -1.20 23.65
N ILE A 120 4.30 -2.08 22.68
CA ILE A 120 5.16 -2.29 21.53
C ILE A 120 4.46 -1.70 20.32
N CYS A 121 5.15 -0.80 19.61
CA CYS A 121 4.84 -0.38 18.26
C CYS A 121 5.68 -1.22 17.29
N PHE A 122 5.04 -2.19 16.63
CA PHE A 122 5.64 -2.99 15.59
C PHE A 122 5.37 -2.36 14.23
N VAL A 123 6.40 -2.25 13.41
CA VAL A 123 6.37 -1.70 12.05
C VAL A 123 7.09 -2.70 11.15
N SER A 124 6.48 -3.12 10.03
CA SER A 124 7.06 -4.09 9.10
C SER A 124 6.73 -3.77 7.64
N GLY A 125 7.47 -4.38 6.71
CA GLY A 125 7.23 -4.30 5.27
C GLY A 125 7.81 -3.05 4.59
N PHE A 126 8.68 -2.28 5.28
CA PHE A 126 9.17 -1.01 4.76
C PHE A 126 10.59 -1.08 4.23
N TYR A 127 10.91 -0.22 3.26
CA TYR A 127 12.24 0.00 2.73
C TYR A 127 12.36 1.44 2.22
N PRO A 128 13.45 2.19 2.46
CA PRO A 128 14.66 1.80 3.19
C PRO A 128 14.43 1.71 4.71
N PRO A 129 15.35 1.10 5.49
CA PRO A 129 15.10 0.86 6.91
C PRO A 129 15.07 2.12 7.79
N ALA A 130 15.49 3.28 7.30
CA ALA A 130 15.54 4.49 8.13
C ALA A 130 14.13 5.07 8.36
N ILE A 131 13.55 4.78 9.53
CA ILE A 131 12.27 5.36 10.00
C ILE A 131 12.46 6.25 11.22
N LYS A 132 11.54 7.22 11.40
CA LYS A 132 11.43 7.99 12.66
C LYS A 132 10.15 7.59 13.39
N VAL A 133 10.29 7.14 14.63
CA VAL A 133 9.18 6.76 15.50
C VAL A 133 9.00 7.77 16.63
N ARG A 134 7.79 8.30 16.79
CA ARG A 134 7.40 9.21 17.88
C ARG A 134 6.25 8.62 18.68
N TRP A 135 6.30 8.81 19.99
CA TRP A 135 5.23 8.41 20.90
C TRP A 135 4.46 9.63 21.41
N THR A 136 3.15 9.48 21.58
CA THR A 136 2.35 10.42 22.37
C THR A 136 1.50 9.70 23.40
N LYS A 137 1.24 10.38 24.52
CA LYS A 137 0.25 10.02 25.53
C LYS A 137 -0.77 11.14 25.61
N ASN A 138 -2.03 10.84 25.32
CA ASN A 138 -3.13 11.81 25.25
C ASN A 138 -2.79 13.01 24.34
N GLY A 139 -2.13 12.74 23.20
CA GLY A 139 -1.69 13.75 22.24
C GLY A 139 -0.40 14.50 22.62
N ASN A 140 0.11 14.33 23.84
CA ASN A 140 1.35 14.98 24.28
C ASN A 140 2.56 14.08 23.99
N PRO A 141 3.66 14.61 23.40
CA PRO A 141 4.86 13.81 23.13
C PRO A 141 5.45 13.17 24.41
N VAL A 142 5.83 11.90 24.32
CA VAL A 142 6.52 11.17 25.39
C VAL A 142 7.81 10.55 24.85
N SER A 143 8.87 10.63 25.65
CA SER A 143 10.20 10.07 25.33
C SER A 143 10.81 9.27 26.48
N GLU A 144 10.39 9.53 27.72
CA GLU A 144 10.74 8.72 28.88
C GLU A 144 10.12 7.31 28.75
N GLY A 145 10.91 6.28 29.08
CA GLY A 145 10.49 4.88 28.94
C GLY A 145 10.45 4.37 27.49
N VAL A 146 10.84 5.19 26.51
CA VAL A 146 10.91 4.78 25.10
C VAL A 146 12.21 4.01 24.84
N SER A 147 12.09 2.83 24.26
CA SER A 147 13.21 2.06 23.71
C SER A 147 12.96 1.73 22.24
N ARG A 148 14.04 1.43 21.50
CA ARG A 148 14.01 1.12 20.07
C ARG A 148 14.92 -0.06 19.80
N SER A 149 14.44 -0.98 18.97
CA SER A 149 15.26 -2.06 18.44
C SER A 149 16.13 -1.57 17.29
N ARG A 150 16.99 -2.46 16.80
CA ARG A 150 17.57 -2.35 15.47
C ARG A 150 16.53 -2.60 14.37
N TYR A 151 16.98 -2.57 13.12
CA TYR A 151 16.19 -3.01 11.98
C TYR A 151 16.47 -4.48 11.72
N TYR A 152 15.45 -5.22 11.32
CA TYR A 152 15.58 -6.64 11.04
C TYR A 152 15.05 -6.91 9.64
N PRO A 153 15.75 -7.73 8.82
CA PRO A 153 15.30 -8.03 7.48
C PRO A 153 14.15 -9.05 7.49
N ASN A 154 13.17 -8.84 6.62
CA ASN A 154 12.16 -9.82 6.25
C ASN A 154 12.66 -10.71 5.10
N LYS A 155 11.97 -11.83 4.84
CA LYS A 155 12.30 -12.75 3.73
C LYS A 155 12.23 -12.09 2.36
N ASP A 156 11.37 -11.10 2.19
CA ASP A 156 11.19 -10.30 0.97
C ASP A 156 12.21 -9.14 0.86
N GLN A 157 13.17 -9.07 1.79
CA GLN A 157 14.21 -8.04 1.90
C GLN A 157 13.71 -6.65 2.34
N SER A 158 12.43 -6.52 2.71
CA SER A 158 11.94 -5.37 3.47
C SER A 158 12.44 -5.44 4.92
N PHE A 159 12.13 -4.44 5.74
CA PHE A 159 12.55 -4.38 7.15
C PHE A 159 11.37 -4.34 8.11
N TYR A 160 11.62 -4.82 9.33
CA TYR A 160 10.77 -4.58 10.50
C TYR A 160 11.55 -3.95 11.66
N HIS A 161 10.81 -3.27 12.53
CA HIS A 161 11.35 -2.52 13.68
C HIS A 161 10.35 -2.52 14.83
N PHE A 162 10.88 -2.54 16.06
CA PHE A 162 10.12 -2.35 17.29
C PHE A 162 10.53 -1.04 17.97
N SER A 163 9.54 -0.21 18.31
CA SER A 163 9.71 0.78 19.36
C SER A 163 8.82 0.42 20.53
N THR A 164 9.31 0.55 21.75
CA THR A 164 8.55 0.21 22.96
C THR A 164 8.41 1.42 23.87
N LEU A 165 7.33 1.46 24.63
CA LEU A 165 7.08 2.48 25.65
C LEU A 165 6.64 1.80 26.95
N SER A 166 7.45 1.92 28.01
CA SER A 166 7.05 1.53 29.36
C SER A 166 5.99 2.48 29.88
N PHE A 167 4.92 1.95 30.48
CA PHE A 167 3.82 2.74 31.01
C PHE A 167 3.10 2.02 32.15
N THR A 168 2.39 2.80 32.97
CA THR A 168 1.42 2.27 33.92
C THR A 168 0.01 2.52 33.34
N PRO A 169 -0.78 1.47 33.04
CA PRO A 169 -2.08 1.62 32.41
C PRO A 169 -3.07 2.42 33.27
N SER A 170 -3.76 3.34 32.61
CA SER A 170 -4.97 4.02 33.09
C SER A 170 -6.07 3.81 32.06
N GLU A 171 -7.32 3.64 32.50
CA GLU A 171 -8.46 3.33 31.61
C GLU A 171 -8.75 4.42 30.57
N THR A 172 -8.28 5.64 30.82
CA THR A 172 -8.53 6.81 29.96
C THR A 172 -7.34 7.18 29.07
N ASP A 173 -6.18 6.55 29.29
CA ASP A 173 -4.97 6.96 28.59
C ASP A 173 -4.94 6.38 27.17
N VAL A 174 -4.81 7.28 26.19
CA VAL A 174 -4.61 6.93 24.79
C VAL A 174 -3.15 7.13 24.44
N TYR A 175 -2.53 6.08 23.91
CA TYR A 175 -1.16 6.11 23.45
C TYR A 175 -1.12 6.06 21.92
N SER A 176 -0.18 6.77 21.31
CA SER A 176 0.01 6.73 19.86
C SER A 176 1.45 6.48 19.50
N CYS A 177 1.66 5.72 18.43
CA CYS A 177 2.93 5.61 17.73
C CYS A 177 2.77 6.21 16.34
N THR A 178 3.61 7.20 16.03
CA THR A 178 3.63 7.88 14.73
C THR A 178 4.95 7.56 14.02
N VAL A 179 4.85 7.07 12.79
CA VAL A 179 5.99 6.67 11.96
C VAL A 179 6.10 7.62 10.77
N GLU A 180 7.30 8.20 10.60
CA GLU A 180 7.69 8.93 9.40
C GLU A 180 8.64 8.04 8.57
N HIS A 181 8.37 7.93 7.27
CA HIS A 181 9.16 7.15 6.32
C HIS A 181 9.08 7.80 4.92
N PRO A 182 10.14 7.79 4.09
CA PRO A 182 10.13 8.42 2.76
C PRO A 182 9.03 7.93 1.81
N ALA A 183 8.56 6.69 1.97
CA ALA A 183 7.46 6.13 1.18
C ALA A 183 6.07 6.67 1.55
N LEU A 184 5.94 7.38 2.67
CA LEU A 184 4.67 7.85 3.17
C LEU A 184 4.49 9.32 2.80
N GLU A 185 3.39 9.65 2.12
CA GLU A 185 3.02 11.05 1.83
C GLU A 185 2.82 11.88 3.10
N SER A 186 2.41 11.24 4.20
CA SER A 186 2.25 11.84 5.51
C SER A 186 2.54 10.83 6.63
N PRO A 187 2.95 11.26 7.83
CA PRO A 187 3.27 10.35 8.93
C PRO A 187 2.07 9.46 9.30
N ARG A 188 2.29 8.15 9.37
CA ARG A 188 1.23 7.18 9.72
C ARG A 188 1.16 7.02 11.22
N THR A 189 -0.04 7.13 11.79
CA THR A 189 -0.25 7.01 13.25
C THR A 189 -1.17 5.85 13.57
N VAL A 190 -0.79 5.07 14.58
CA VAL A 190 -1.58 3.98 15.16
C VAL A 190 -1.81 4.25 16.65
N LEU A 191 -2.99 3.90 17.14
CA LEU A 191 -3.47 4.23 18.48
C LEU A 191 -3.66 2.97 19.32
N TRP A 192 -3.41 3.09 20.61
CA TRP A 192 -3.71 2.09 21.64
C TRP A 192 -4.49 2.76 22.77
N GLY A 193 -5.51 2.10 23.30
CA GLY A 193 -6.44 2.69 24.27
C GLY A 193 -7.47 3.66 23.65
N ALA A 194 -7.41 3.90 22.34
CA ALA A 194 -8.46 4.65 21.64
C ALA A 194 -9.67 3.75 21.38
N PHE A 195 -10.81 4.13 21.92
CA PHE A 195 -12.10 3.49 21.64
C PHE A 195 -12.81 4.28 20.53
N TYR A 196 -12.99 3.65 19.37
CA TYR A 196 -13.69 4.24 18.24
C TYR A 196 -15.01 3.53 18.01
N CYS A 197 -16.09 4.23 18.30
CA CYS A 197 -17.45 3.81 17.96
C CYS A 197 -17.92 4.63 16.76
N HIS A 198 -18.46 3.98 15.73
CA HIS A 198 -19.16 4.65 14.65
C HIS A 198 -20.42 3.88 14.27
N ASP A 199 -21.40 4.63 13.81
CA ASP A 199 -22.68 4.14 13.33
C ASP A 199 -22.75 4.33 11.82
N VAL A 200 -23.18 3.28 11.11
CA VAL A 200 -23.33 3.26 9.66
C VAL A 200 -24.76 2.88 9.30
N LYS A 201 -25.47 3.81 8.69
CA LYS A 201 -26.82 3.61 8.15
C LYS A 201 -26.72 3.32 6.66
N LYS A 202 -27.19 2.15 6.23
CA LYS A 202 -27.10 1.66 4.85
C LYS A 202 -28.49 1.46 4.27
N CYS A 203 -28.64 1.91 3.03
CA CYS A 203 -29.79 1.65 2.17
C CYS A 203 -29.33 0.71 1.06
N GLN A 204 -29.62 -0.59 1.18
CA GLN A 204 -29.29 -1.57 0.16
C GLN A 204 -30.50 -1.76 -0.75
N PHE A 205 -30.35 -1.50 -2.05
CA PHE A 205 -31.46 -1.56 -2.99
C PHE A 205 -31.06 -2.13 -4.34
N THR A 206 -32.01 -2.79 -5.01
CA THR A 206 -31.92 -3.14 -6.44
C THR A 206 -32.84 -2.26 -7.29
N SER A 207 -33.91 -1.75 -6.68
CA SER A 207 -34.87 -0.82 -7.25
C SER A 207 -35.47 0.05 -6.14
N SER A 208 -36.25 1.07 -6.48
CA SER A 208 -36.99 1.85 -5.49
C SER A 208 -37.99 1.01 -4.67
N HIS A 209 -38.34 -0.21 -5.07
CA HIS A 209 -39.31 -1.04 -4.35
C HIS A 209 -38.69 -2.24 -3.62
N ASP A 210 -37.40 -2.49 -3.85
CA ASP A 210 -36.64 -3.57 -3.22
C ASP A 210 -35.49 -2.95 -2.44
N LEU A 211 -35.80 -2.56 -1.20
CA LEU A 211 -34.95 -1.79 -0.30
C LEU A 211 -34.86 -2.47 1.07
N VAL A 212 -33.63 -2.59 1.58
CA VAL A 212 -33.33 -3.02 2.95
C VAL A 212 -32.55 -1.92 3.65
N TYR A 213 -33.11 -1.41 4.74
CA TYR A 213 -32.43 -0.49 5.64
C TYR A 213 -31.70 -1.27 6.73
N LEU A 214 -30.41 -0.95 6.91
CA LEU A 214 -29.57 -1.48 7.97
C LEU A 214 -28.96 -0.33 8.77
N GLU A 215 -29.07 -0.39 10.09
CA GLU A 215 -28.26 0.43 10.99
C GLU A 215 -27.20 -0.47 11.63
N GLN A 216 -25.93 -0.11 11.55
CA GLN A 216 -24.82 -0.95 12.02
C GLN A 216 -23.87 -0.15 12.91
N ILE A 217 -23.75 -0.57 14.17
CA ILE A 217 -22.85 0.04 15.14
C ILE A 217 -21.59 -0.79 15.25
N TYR A 218 -20.45 -0.16 14.96
CA TYR A 218 -19.14 -0.77 15.03
C TYR A 218 -18.31 -0.17 16.15
N PHE A 219 -17.62 -1.03 16.90
CA PHE A 219 -16.64 -0.64 17.92
C PHE A 219 -15.28 -1.22 17.55
N ASN A 220 -14.28 -0.35 17.32
CA ASN A 220 -12.94 -0.75 16.87
C ASN A 220 -12.98 -1.73 15.68
N LYS A 221 -13.84 -1.44 14.69
CA LYS A 221 -14.12 -2.25 13.48
C LYS A 221 -14.91 -3.55 13.71
N VAL A 222 -15.25 -3.91 14.96
CA VAL A 222 -16.10 -5.06 15.27
C VAL A 222 -17.56 -4.65 15.22
N LEU A 223 -18.39 -5.36 14.46
CA LEU A 223 -19.84 -5.14 14.45
C LEU A 223 -20.42 -5.55 15.80
N MET A 224 -21.06 -4.60 16.49
CA MET A 224 -21.57 -4.80 17.85
C MET A 224 -23.08 -5.01 17.86
N LEU A 225 -23.81 -4.23 17.06
CA LEU A 225 -25.27 -4.20 16.99
C LEU A 225 -25.72 -3.86 15.58
N GLN A 226 -26.81 -4.47 15.13
CA GLN A 226 -27.43 -4.17 13.84
C GLN A 226 -28.95 -4.09 13.96
N TYR A 227 -29.59 -3.07 13.39
CA TYR A 227 -31.01 -3.10 13.04
C TYR A 227 -31.19 -3.59 11.60
N ASN A 228 -32.21 -4.40 11.35
CA ASN A 228 -32.59 -4.84 10.01
C ASN A 228 -34.08 -4.58 9.77
N SER A 229 -34.40 -3.78 8.74
CA SER A 229 -35.80 -3.41 8.43
C SER A 229 -36.65 -4.56 7.90
N THR A 230 -36.06 -5.59 7.29
CA THR A 230 -36.78 -6.80 6.86
C THR A 230 -37.20 -7.64 8.05
N LEU A 231 -36.35 -7.73 9.07
CA LEU A 231 -36.64 -8.46 10.31
C LEU A 231 -37.38 -7.60 11.35
N GLU A 232 -37.42 -6.28 11.13
CA GLU A 232 -37.91 -5.24 12.04
C GLU A 232 -37.35 -5.34 13.47
N LYS A 233 -36.09 -5.75 13.62
CA LYS A 233 -35.46 -5.95 14.94
C LYS A 233 -33.97 -5.64 14.93
N PHE A 234 -33.46 -5.40 16.14
CA PHE A 234 -32.04 -5.35 16.47
C PHE A 234 -31.48 -6.75 16.74
N GLU A 235 -30.24 -6.96 16.34
CA GLU A 235 -29.44 -8.16 16.63
C GLU A 235 -28.09 -7.72 17.18
N GLY A 236 -27.73 -8.24 18.36
CA GLY A 236 -26.44 -8.00 19.01
C GLY A 236 -25.46 -9.13 18.76
N TYR A 237 -24.18 -8.79 18.55
CA TYR A 237 -23.14 -9.76 18.14
C TYR A 237 -22.16 -10.11 19.27
N THR A 238 -22.31 -9.49 20.44
CA THR A 238 -21.61 -9.87 21.67
C THR A 238 -22.63 -10.12 22.77
N LYS A 239 -22.27 -10.89 23.81
CA LYS A 239 -23.18 -11.22 24.92
C LYS A 239 -23.88 -9.98 25.49
N LYS A 240 -23.14 -8.89 25.71
CA LYS A 240 -23.70 -7.64 26.24
C LYS A 240 -24.62 -6.94 25.24
N MET A 241 -24.27 -6.97 23.96
CA MET A 241 -25.10 -6.36 22.92
C MET A 241 -26.34 -7.19 22.59
N MET A 242 -26.34 -8.51 22.82
CA MET A 242 -27.54 -9.34 22.72
C MET A 242 -28.59 -8.92 23.76
N GLU A 243 -28.18 -8.72 25.02
CA GLU A 243 -29.06 -8.20 26.08
C GLU A 243 -29.62 -6.81 25.71
N ILE A 244 -28.76 -5.92 25.20
CA ILE A 244 -29.18 -4.57 24.75
C ILE A 244 -30.16 -4.67 23.57
N ALA A 245 -29.90 -5.55 22.60
CA ALA A 245 -30.78 -5.76 21.46
C ALA A 245 -32.18 -6.23 21.91
N ASP A 246 -32.26 -7.16 22.86
CA ASP A 246 -33.54 -7.63 23.42
C ASP A 246 -34.34 -6.49 24.06
N ASP A 247 -33.68 -5.57 24.75
CA ASP A 247 -34.34 -4.42 25.37
C ASP A 247 -34.77 -3.37 24.34
N LEU A 248 -33.94 -3.11 23.32
CA LEU A 248 -34.29 -2.24 22.19
C LEU A 248 -35.49 -2.79 21.42
N ASN A 249 -35.56 -4.11 21.23
CA ASN A 249 -36.66 -4.80 20.55
C ASN A 249 -37.99 -4.77 21.31
N LYS A 250 -37.98 -4.53 22.63
CA LYS A 250 -39.21 -4.31 23.43
C LYS A 250 -39.68 -2.85 23.38
N SER A 251 -38.80 -1.92 23.00
CA SER A 251 -39.10 -0.49 22.96
C SER A 251 -39.83 -0.13 21.66
N LYS A 252 -41.16 0.01 21.74
CA LYS A 252 -41.97 0.49 20.62
C LYS A 252 -41.47 1.84 20.08
N ARG A 253 -41.04 2.75 20.95
CA ARG A 253 -40.49 4.05 20.55
C ARG A 253 -39.23 3.90 19.68
N THR A 254 -38.35 2.96 20.02
CA THR A 254 -37.12 2.71 19.26
C THR A 254 -37.46 2.11 17.91
N LEU A 255 -38.30 1.07 17.87
CA LEU A 255 -38.70 0.44 16.60
C LEU A 255 -39.46 1.41 15.69
N ASP A 256 -40.34 2.25 16.23
CA ASP A 256 -41.04 3.29 15.47
C ASP A 256 -40.07 4.34 14.91
N TYR A 257 -38.96 4.63 15.59
CA TYR A 257 -37.91 5.50 15.07
C TYR A 257 -37.15 4.84 13.92
N GLU A 258 -36.75 3.58 14.07
CA GLU A 258 -36.07 2.84 13.01
C GLU A 258 -36.93 2.67 11.76
N LYS A 259 -38.24 2.47 11.93
CA LYS A 259 -39.20 2.45 10.82
C LYS A 259 -39.21 3.78 10.05
N LYS A 260 -39.16 4.92 10.76
CA LYS A 260 -39.02 6.24 10.10
C LYS A 260 -37.69 6.39 9.38
N CYS A 261 -36.60 5.86 9.94
CA CYS A 261 -35.31 5.85 9.25
C CYS A 261 -35.35 5.01 7.97
N ALA A 262 -36.04 3.86 7.99
CA ALA A 262 -36.28 3.05 6.81
C ALA A 262 -37.18 3.76 5.78
N GLU A 263 -38.20 4.50 6.21
CA GLU A 263 -39.00 5.36 5.30
C GLU A 263 -38.15 6.49 4.70
N GLN A 264 -37.26 7.10 5.48
CA GLN A 264 -36.37 8.14 4.99
C GLN A 264 -35.33 7.59 4.00
N CYS A 265 -34.89 6.36 4.21
CA CYS A 265 -34.02 5.61 3.31
C CYS A 265 -34.63 5.49 1.91
N GLN A 266 -35.95 5.27 1.80
CA GLN A 266 -36.68 5.29 0.53
C GLN A 266 -36.54 6.62 -0.21
N ILE A 267 -36.78 7.73 0.49
CA ILE A 267 -36.70 9.09 -0.08
C ILE A 267 -35.28 9.37 -0.63
N TYR A 268 -34.25 8.93 0.09
CA TYR A 268 -32.86 9.10 -0.37
C TYR A 268 -32.54 8.24 -1.58
N VAL A 269 -33.09 7.03 -1.67
CA VAL A 269 -32.91 6.17 -2.85
C VAL A 269 -33.62 6.76 -4.07
N ASP A 270 -34.86 7.23 -3.92
CA ASP A 270 -35.59 7.89 -5.01
C ASP A 270 -34.82 9.12 -5.52
N PHE A 271 -34.36 9.99 -4.61
CA PHE A 271 -33.52 11.13 -4.96
C PHE A 271 -32.20 10.72 -5.64
N THR A 272 -31.57 9.63 -5.18
CA THR A 272 -30.32 9.13 -5.77
C THR A 272 -30.56 8.56 -7.16
N LEU A 273 -31.64 7.81 -7.38
CA LEU A 273 -32.04 7.29 -8.69
C LEU A 273 -32.34 8.42 -9.69
N ASP A 274 -32.93 9.52 -9.23
CA ASP A 274 -33.13 10.73 -10.04
C ASP A 274 -31.81 11.44 -10.43
N PHE A 275 -30.76 11.35 -9.58
CA PHE A 275 -29.44 11.96 -9.80
C PHE A 275 -28.40 11.06 -10.49
N LEU A 276 -28.58 9.74 -10.42
CA LEU A 276 -27.74 8.74 -11.09
C LEU A 276 -27.60 8.86 -12.64
N PRO A 277 -28.45 9.59 -13.41
CA PRO A 277 -28.23 9.78 -14.83
C PRO A 277 -26.96 10.56 -15.21
N HIS A 278 -26.23 11.16 -14.25
CA HIS A 278 -24.95 11.83 -14.52
C HIS A 278 -23.79 10.83 -14.70
N LEU A 279 -24.01 9.80 -15.52
CA LEU A 279 -22.96 8.91 -15.98
C LEU A 279 -22.02 9.71 -16.88
N VAL A 280 -20.72 9.67 -16.60
CA VAL A 280 -19.71 10.39 -17.40
C VAL A 280 -18.78 9.37 -18.01
N GLU A 281 -18.70 9.39 -19.34
CA GLU A 281 -17.84 8.48 -20.10
C GLU A 281 -16.34 8.75 -19.86
N PRO A 282 -15.51 7.70 -19.79
CA PRO A 282 -14.07 7.87 -19.64
C PRO A 282 -13.41 8.48 -20.86
N SER A 283 -12.49 9.41 -20.60
CA SER A 283 -11.50 9.86 -21.56
C SER A 283 -10.32 8.90 -21.54
N VAL A 284 -10.15 8.12 -22.62
CA VAL A 284 -9.18 7.02 -22.67
C VAL A 284 -8.02 7.36 -23.59
N ARG A 285 -6.79 7.04 -23.17
CA ARG A 285 -5.57 7.20 -23.96
C ARG A 285 -4.67 5.99 -23.80
N ILE A 286 -4.04 5.58 -24.90
CA ILE A 286 -2.98 4.58 -24.89
C ILE A 286 -1.66 5.29 -25.16
N THR A 287 -0.69 5.14 -24.26
CA THR A 287 0.63 5.77 -24.38
C THR A 287 1.74 4.77 -24.12
N PRO A 288 2.87 4.87 -24.86
CA PRO A 288 4.06 4.12 -24.54
C PRO A 288 4.74 4.76 -23.33
N VAL A 289 5.28 3.94 -22.44
CA VAL A 289 6.11 4.39 -21.32
C VAL A 289 7.55 3.96 -21.58
N GLU A 290 8.47 4.93 -21.53
CA GLU A 290 9.90 4.68 -21.67
C GLU A 290 10.39 3.88 -20.46
N ARG A 291 10.97 2.70 -20.72
CA ARG A 291 11.67 1.91 -19.70
C ARG A 291 13.17 2.18 -19.84
N GLN A 292 13.84 2.49 -18.74
CA GLN A 292 15.30 2.49 -18.72
C GLN A 292 15.77 1.03 -18.66
N GLY A 293 16.17 0.48 -19.80
CA GLY A 293 16.62 -0.92 -19.90
C GLY A 293 16.90 -1.34 -21.34
N ASN A 294 17.94 -2.16 -21.52
CA ASN A 294 18.53 -2.52 -22.83
C ASN A 294 17.78 -3.66 -23.55
N GLY A 295 16.44 -3.59 -23.62
CA GLY A 295 15.59 -4.69 -24.12
C GLY A 295 14.54 -4.28 -25.16
N HIS A 296 14.18 -5.22 -26.05
CA HIS A 296 13.13 -5.09 -27.07
C HIS A 296 11.68 -5.09 -26.51
N GLN A 297 11.51 -5.13 -25.19
CA GLN A 297 10.21 -5.12 -24.52
C GLN A 297 9.73 -3.67 -24.31
N MET A 298 8.52 -3.40 -24.78
CA MET A 298 7.84 -2.12 -24.64
C MET A 298 6.73 -2.22 -23.59
N LEU A 299 6.46 -1.12 -22.89
CA LEU A 299 5.37 -0.99 -21.94
C LEU A 299 4.31 -0.04 -22.49
N LEU A 300 3.08 -0.52 -22.68
CA LEU A 300 1.93 0.33 -23.02
C LEU A 300 1.06 0.54 -21.80
N VAL A 301 0.46 1.72 -21.72
CA VAL A 301 -0.48 2.07 -20.65
C VAL A 301 -1.78 2.55 -21.28
N CYS A 302 -2.88 1.88 -20.93
CA CYS A 302 -4.23 2.34 -21.19
C CYS A 302 -4.73 3.07 -19.95
N SER A 303 -4.90 4.38 -20.10
CA SER A 303 -5.35 5.27 -19.02
C SER A 303 -6.75 5.76 -19.31
N ALA A 304 -7.68 5.51 -18.39
CA ALA A 304 -9.04 6.05 -18.42
C ALA A 304 -9.18 7.14 -17.36
N TYR A 305 -9.64 8.33 -17.76
CA TYR A 305 -9.75 9.52 -16.93
C TYR A 305 -11.17 10.08 -16.88
N ASP A 306 -11.43 10.86 -15.83
CA ASP A 306 -12.58 11.74 -15.67
C ASP A 306 -13.95 11.04 -15.87
N PHE A 307 -14.06 9.79 -15.45
CA PHE A 307 -15.30 9.01 -15.54
C PHE A 307 -16.05 8.93 -14.22
N TYR A 308 -17.34 8.60 -14.31
CA TYR A 308 -18.22 8.35 -13.18
C TYR A 308 -19.36 7.38 -13.59
N PRO A 309 -19.68 6.33 -12.80
CA PRO A 309 -19.20 6.01 -11.44
C PRO A 309 -17.83 5.32 -11.39
N LYS A 310 -17.34 4.98 -10.18
CA LYS A 310 -16.02 4.38 -9.95
C LYS A 310 -15.82 3.04 -10.67
N GLN A 311 -16.86 2.21 -10.78
CA GLN A 311 -16.76 0.86 -11.33
C GLN A 311 -16.54 0.88 -12.84
N ILE A 312 -15.35 0.46 -13.26
CA ILE A 312 -14.92 0.38 -14.66
C ILE A 312 -14.07 -0.89 -14.85
N LYS A 313 -13.97 -1.40 -16.07
CA LYS A 313 -13.09 -2.52 -16.40
C LYS A 313 -12.34 -2.27 -17.68
N LEU A 314 -11.01 -2.35 -17.60
CA LEU A 314 -10.07 -2.24 -18.72
C LEU A 314 -9.56 -3.64 -19.04
N THR A 315 -9.62 -4.04 -20.31
CA THR A 315 -9.10 -5.33 -20.79
C THR A 315 -8.22 -5.13 -22.01
N TRP A 316 -7.02 -5.68 -21.98
CA TRP A 316 -6.15 -5.71 -23.15
C TRP A 316 -6.56 -6.84 -24.09
N LEU A 317 -6.64 -6.53 -25.38
CA LEU A 317 -6.83 -7.49 -26.46
C LEU A 317 -5.61 -7.47 -27.38
N ARG A 318 -5.18 -8.64 -27.82
CA ARG A 318 -4.17 -8.85 -28.87
C ARG A 318 -4.82 -9.65 -29.98
N ASN A 319 -4.93 -9.05 -31.17
CA ASN A 319 -5.63 -9.63 -32.33
C ASN A 319 -7.06 -10.10 -31.99
N GLY A 320 -7.75 -9.35 -31.14
CA GLY A 320 -9.10 -9.67 -30.66
C GLY A 320 -9.17 -10.65 -29.49
N GLU A 321 -8.06 -11.30 -29.10
CA GLU A 321 -8.03 -12.23 -27.96
C GLU A 321 -7.62 -11.54 -26.66
N LYS A 322 -8.25 -11.91 -25.54
CA LYS A 322 -7.96 -11.33 -24.23
C LYS A 322 -6.57 -11.70 -23.74
N VAL A 323 -5.80 -10.70 -23.32
CA VAL A 323 -4.49 -10.87 -22.70
C VAL A 323 -4.65 -10.76 -21.18
N VAL A 324 -4.16 -11.76 -20.47
CA VAL A 324 -4.21 -11.81 -18.99
C VAL A 324 -2.81 -11.84 -18.39
N ASN A 325 -1.87 -12.51 -19.06
CA ASN A 325 -0.47 -12.50 -18.66
C ASN A 325 0.16 -11.16 -19.01
N ASP A 326 1.17 -10.73 -18.25
CA ASP A 326 1.94 -9.52 -18.50
C ASP A 326 1.12 -8.21 -18.45
N VAL A 327 -0.05 -8.29 -17.78
CA VAL A 327 -0.95 -7.16 -17.51
C VAL A 327 -0.95 -6.85 -16.02
N THR A 328 -0.78 -5.57 -15.70
CA THR A 328 -0.99 -5.05 -14.33
C THR A 328 -1.91 -3.84 -14.39
N SER A 329 -2.59 -3.53 -13.29
CA SER A 329 -3.50 -2.36 -13.22
C SER A 329 -3.42 -1.69 -11.86
N THR A 330 -3.63 -0.37 -11.82
CA THR A 330 -3.86 0.33 -10.57
C THR A 330 -5.25 0.01 -10.01
N GLU A 331 -5.46 0.27 -8.72
CA GLU A 331 -6.81 0.48 -8.20
C GLU A 331 -7.43 1.76 -8.81
N GLU A 332 -8.75 1.92 -8.73
CA GLU A 332 -9.38 3.16 -9.23
C GLU A 332 -9.14 4.31 -8.25
N LEU A 333 -8.49 5.35 -8.77
CA LEU A 333 -8.06 6.53 -8.04
C LEU A 333 -9.14 7.60 -8.11
N SER A 334 -9.47 8.23 -6.97
CA SER A 334 -10.38 9.37 -6.93
C SER A 334 -9.64 10.65 -7.32
N ASN A 335 -10.18 11.37 -8.30
CA ASN A 335 -9.75 12.72 -8.61
C ASN A 335 -10.39 13.69 -7.60
N ARG A 336 -9.69 14.78 -7.24
CA ARG A 336 -10.18 15.81 -6.29
C ARG A 336 -11.45 16.53 -6.79
N ASN A 337 -11.76 16.43 -8.08
CA ASN A 337 -12.94 17.00 -8.73
C ASN A 337 -14.18 16.07 -8.70
N GLY A 338 -14.07 14.88 -8.07
CA GLY A 338 -15.19 13.94 -7.92
C GLY A 338 -15.30 12.87 -9.02
N PHE A 339 -14.42 12.90 -10.02
CA PHE A 339 -14.31 11.85 -11.04
C PHE A 339 -13.26 10.80 -10.65
N TYR A 340 -13.13 9.74 -11.44
CA TYR A 340 -12.17 8.66 -11.21
C TYR A 340 -11.17 8.52 -12.36
N GLN A 341 -10.04 7.88 -12.08
CA GLN A 341 -9.08 7.44 -13.07
C GLN A 341 -8.55 6.04 -12.76
N ILE A 342 -8.14 5.28 -13.78
CA ILE A 342 -7.50 3.96 -13.66
C ILE A 342 -6.49 3.78 -14.79
N HIS A 343 -5.41 3.04 -14.51
CA HIS A 343 -4.36 2.73 -15.48
C HIS A 343 -4.13 1.23 -15.56
N SER A 344 -4.11 0.69 -16.78
CA SER A 344 -3.74 -0.70 -17.05
C SER A 344 -2.52 -0.76 -17.96
N TYR A 345 -1.52 -1.53 -17.55
CA TYR A 345 -0.21 -1.66 -18.16
C TYR A 345 -0.11 -3.02 -18.86
N LEU A 346 0.47 -3.03 -20.06
CA LEU A 346 0.76 -4.24 -20.81
C LEU A 346 2.24 -4.26 -21.20
N GLU A 347 2.95 -5.29 -20.78
CA GLU A 347 4.27 -5.59 -21.33
C GLU A 347 4.11 -6.35 -22.65
N TYR A 348 4.76 -5.88 -23.71
CA TYR A 348 4.69 -6.53 -25.00
C TYR A 348 5.99 -6.43 -25.79
N THR A 349 6.17 -7.37 -26.71
CA THR A 349 7.22 -7.31 -27.72
C THR A 349 6.55 -7.03 -29.05
N PRO A 350 6.93 -5.95 -29.78
CA PRO A 350 6.26 -5.61 -31.03
C PRO A 350 6.45 -6.69 -32.10
N SER A 351 5.34 -7.19 -32.67
CA SER A 351 5.39 -8.03 -33.87
C SER A 351 4.68 -7.36 -35.05
N PRO A 352 5.21 -7.47 -36.29
CA PRO A 352 4.58 -6.86 -37.45
C PRO A 352 3.15 -7.36 -37.69
N GLY A 353 2.19 -6.45 -37.80
CA GLY A 353 0.80 -6.77 -38.08
C GLY A 353 -0.04 -7.16 -36.86
N GLU A 354 0.51 -7.09 -35.65
CA GLU A 354 -0.29 -7.26 -34.42
C GLU A 354 -1.16 -6.04 -34.15
N GLU A 355 -2.43 -6.29 -33.81
CA GLU A 355 -3.38 -5.29 -33.34
C GLU A 355 -3.50 -5.37 -31.82
N LEU A 356 -3.20 -4.27 -31.15
CA LEU A 356 -3.36 -4.13 -29.70
C LEU A 356 -4.49 -3.17 -29.41
N THR A 357 -5.42 -3.58 -28.54
CA THR A 357 -6.62 -2.82 -28.22
C THR A 357 -6.84 -2.80 -26.72
N CYS A 358 -7.20 -1.64 -26.19
CA CYS A 358 -7.77 -1.51 -24.85
C CYS A 358 -9.30 -1.46 -24.95
N MET A 359 -9.96 -2.49 -24.44
CA MET A 359 -11.42 -2.58 -24.33
C MET A 359 -11.87 -2.03 -22.98
N VAL A 360 -12.84 -1.13 -22.99
CA VAL A 360 -13.34 -0.42 -21.80
C VAL A 360 -14.82 -0.71 -21.61
N GLU A 361 -15.16 -1.28 -20.46
CA GLU A 361 -16.52 -1.53 -20.00
C GLU A 361 -16.83 -0.57 -18.83
N HIS A 362 -17.87 0.25 -18.97
CA HIS A 362 -18.25 1.25 -17.96
C HIS A 362 -19.75 1.50 -18.01
N ALA A 363 -20.39 1.81 -16.88
CA ALA A 363 -21.84 1.97 -16.78
C ALA A 363 -22.40 3.08 -17.70
N SER A 364 -21.59 4.09 -18.05
CA SER A 364 -21.99 5.15 -19.00
C SER A 364 -22.05 4.68 -20.46
N LEU A 365 -21.49 3.50 -20.78
CA LEU A 365 -21.36 2.98 -22.13
C LEU A 365 -22.41 1.88 -22.35
N LYS A 366 -23.19 2.00 -23.43
CA LYS A 366 -24.19 0.95 -23.80
C LYS A 366 -23.54 -0.36 -24.21
N GLU A 367 -22.35 -0.27 -24.81
CA GLU A 367 -21.54 -1.37 -25.28
C GLU A 367 -20.06 -1.07 -24.97
N PRO A 368 -19.20 -2.10 -24.83
CA PRO A 368 -17.76 -1.88 -24.62
C PRO A 368 -17.17 -1.00 -25.72
N LYS A 369 -16.35 0.00 -25.34
CA LYS A 369 -15.58 0.81 -26.30
C LYS A 369 -14.19 0.24 -26.50
N TYR A 370 -13.69 0.29 -27.73
CA TYR A 370 -12.41 -0.27 -28.13
C TYR A 370 -11.47 0.86 -28.56
N TYR A 371 -10.30 0.92 -27.95
CA TYR A 371 -9.26 1.90 -28.25
C TYR A 371 -8.04 1.18 -28.82
N ASN A 372 -7.75 1.39 -30.09
CA ASN A 372 -6.63 0.74 -30.77
C ASN A 372 -5.33 1.50 -30.54
N TRP A 373 -4.24 0.77 -30.31
CA TRP A 373 -2.90 1.33 -30.24
C TRP A 373 -2.36 1.57 -31.65
N GLU A 374 -2.04 2.83 -31.96
CA GLU A 374 -1.37 3.21 -33.19
C GLU A 374 0.07 3.65 -32.86
N PRO A 375 1.10 2.90 -33.30
CA PRO A 375 2.48 3.32 -33.09
C PRO A 375 2.70 4.64 -33.83
N THR A 376 2.94 5.70 -33.06
CA THR A 376 3.19 7.03 -33.62
C THR A 376 4.49 6.97 -34.40
N SER A 377 4.42 6.87 -35.73
CA SER A 377 5.63 6.80 -36.54
C SER A 377 6.40 8.11 -36.38
N GLY A 378 7.67 8.05 -35.95
CA GLY A 378 8.55 9.22 -35.89
C GLY A 378 8.68 9.94 -37.24
N ALA A 379 8.28 9.28 -38.34
CA ALA A 379 8.20 9.84 -39.68
C ALA A 379 7.20 11.00 -39.82
N GLU A 380 6.08 11.01 -39.08
CA GLU A 380 5.11 12.12 -39.17
C GLU A 380 5.59 13.40 -38.47
N ARG A 381 6.25 13.28 -37.30
CA ARG A 381 6.88 14.43 -36.63
C ARG A 381 7.97 15.07 -37.50
N ASN A 382 8.79 14.24 -38.18
CA ASN A 382 9.84 14.72 -39.07
C ASN A 382 9.27 15.43 -40.32
N LYS A 383 8.14 14.96 -40.87
CA LYS A 383 7.48 15.63 -42.02
C LYS A 383 6.94 17.01 -41.65
N ILE A 384 6.37 17.17 -40.46
CA ILE A 384 5.85 18.47 -39.97
C ILE A 384 7.01 19.45 -39.71
N ALA A 385 8.11 18.99 -39.11
CA ALA A 385 9.29 19.80 -38.84
C ALA A 385 10.02 20.27 -40.12
N VAL A 386 10.13 19.40 -41.14
CA VAL A 386 10.70 19.77 -42.45
C VAL A 386 9.76 20.73 -43.18
N GLY A 387 8.44 20.47 -43.18
CA GLY A 387 7.45 21.34 -43.83
C GLY A 387 7.43 22.76 -43.26
N THR A 388 7.47 22.90 -41.92
CA THR A 388 7.54 24.21 -41.24
C THR A 388 8.85 24.94 -41.50
N SER A 389 9.97 24.22 -41.54
CA SER A 389 11.28 24.81 -41.87
C SER A 389 11.32 25.36 -43.29
N VAL A 390 10.79 24.61 -44.27
CA VAL A 390 10.74 25.06 -45.69
C VAL A 390 9.81 26.26 -45.86
N LEU A 391 8.65 26.29 -45.17
CA LEU A 391 7.74 27.42 -45.21
C LEU A 391 8.36 28.70 -44.63
N LEU A 392 9.07 28.59 -43.50
CA LEU A 392 9.77 29.74 -42.90
C LEU A 392 10.89 30.25 -43.79
N PHE A 393 11.68 29.36 -44.40
CA PHE A 393 12.71 29.75 -45.37
C PHE A 393 12.12 30.40 -46.62
N GLY A 394 11.03 29.84 -47.17
CA GLY A 394 10.32 30.43 -48.31
C GLY A 394 9.75 31.81 -48.01
N PHE A 395 9.17 32.00 -46.82
CA PHE A 395 8.65 33.28 -46.37
C PHE A 395 9.77 34.33 -46.21
N LEU A 396 10.93 33.95 -45.65
CA LEU A 396 12.08 34.85 -45.53
C LEU A 396 12.61 35.30 -46.90
N ILE A 397 12.70 34.39 -47.86
CA ILE A 397 13.12 34.73 -49.24
C ILE A 397 12.09 35.66 -49.90
N PHE A 398 10.80 35.38 -49.73
CA PHE A 398 9.72 36.22 -50.27
C PHE A 398 9.76 37.64 -49.68
N VAL A 399 9.92 37.78 -48.36
CA VAL A 399 10.06 39.07 -47.68
C VAL A 399 11.32 39.81 -48.14
N ALA A 400 12.46 39.13 -48.23
CA ALA A 400 13.70 39.71 -48.74
C ALA A 400 13.54 40.19 -50.19
N GLY A 401 12.87 39.39 -51.04
CA GLY A 401 12.54 39.74 -52.42
C GLY A 401 11.63 40.97 -52.52
N LEU A 402 10.58 41.06 -51.69
CA LEU A 402 9.71 42.24 -51.61
C LEU A 402 10.46 43.49 -51.15
N LEU A 403 11.36 43.36 -50.17
CA LEU A 403 12.20 44.47 -49.69
C LEU A 403 13.19 44.92 -50.77
N PHE A 404 13.79 43.99 -51.52
CA PHE A 404 14.67 44.32 -52.64
C PHE A 404 13.91 44.96 -53.81
N TYR A 405 12.72 44.47 -54.13
CA TYR A 405 11.85 45.03 -55.15
C TYR A 405 11.43 46.46 -54.79
N LYS A 406 10.98 46.70 -53.56
CA LYS A 406 10.67 48.06 -53.07
C LYS A 406 11.87 48.99 -53.04
N ARG A 407 13.09 48.48 -52.86
CA ARG A 407 14.33 49.29 -52.94
C ARG A 407 14.78 49.61 -54.37
N LYS A 408 14.26 48.89 -55.38
CA LYS A 408 14.69 49.01 -56.78
C LYS A 408 13.61 49.60 -57.70
N SER A 409 12.37 49.77 -57.21
CA SER A 409 11.36 50.61 -57.84
C SER A 409 11.76 52.09 -57.68
N PRO A 410 12.05 52.82 -58.77
CA PRO A 410 12.45 54.22 -58.77
C PRO A 410 11.38 55.17 -58.21
#